data_AF-A0A954R021-F1
#
_entry.id   AF-A0A954R021-F1
#
_cell.length_a   1.000
_cell.length_b   1.000
_cell.length_c   1.000
_cell.angle_alpha   90.00
_cell.angle_beta   90.00
_cell.angle_gamma   90.00
#
_symmetry.space_group_name_H-M   'P 1'
#
loop_
_entity.id
_entity.type
_entity.pdbx_description
1 polymer ?
#
loop_
_entity_poly.entity_id
_entity_poly.type
_entity_poly.pdbx_seq_one_letter_code
_entity_poly.pdbx_strand_id
1 'polypeptide(L)' 'MPDRGDLIWISLQPTAGHEQSGRRPALAISPKSYNRKTG' A
#
# COMPACT_ATOMS: atom_id res chain seq x y z
N MET A 1 8.75 6.68 3.29
CA MET A 1 7.76 6.01 4.16
C MET A 1 6.47 6.78 4.10
N PRO A 2 5.37 6.17 3.60
CA PRO A 2 4.06 6.80 3.55
C PRO A 2 3.50 7.07 4.95
N ASP A 3 2.66 8.09 5.07
CA ASP A 3 1.86 8.37 6.27
C ASP A 3 0.37 8.11 6.01
N ARG A 4 -0.42 8.05 7.07
CA ARG A 4 -1.87 7.90 6.96
C ARG A 4 -2.45 9.05 6.14
N GLY A 5 -3.27 8.71 5.15
CA GLY A 5 -3.93 9.67 4.25
C GLY A 5 -3.20 9.88 2.92
N ASP A 6 -1.96 9.40 2.79
CA ASP A 6 -1.23 9.48 1.52
C ASP A 6 -1.86 8.56 0.46
N LEU A 7 -2.07 9.10 -0.74
CA LEU A 7 -2.40 8.29 -1.93
C LEU A 7 -1.10 7.87 -2.62
N ILE A 8 -0.81 6.57 -2.62
CA ILE A 8 0.42 6.02 -3.16
C ILE A 8 0.14 5.01 -4.27
N TRP A 9 1.03 4.94 -5.26
CA TRP A 9 0.98 3.86 -6.25
C TRP A 9 1.70 2.63 -5.71
N ILE A 10 1.04 1.47 -5.75
CA ILE A 10 1.61 0.16 -5.38
C ILE A 10 1.43 -0.87 -6.50
N SER A 11 2.25 -1.91 -6.52
CA SER A 11 2.05 -3.08 -7.38
C SER A 11 1.35 -4.15 -6.56
N LEU A 12 0.22 -4.63 -7.04
CA LEU A 12 -0.54 -5.72 -6.42
C LEU A 12 -0.27 -7.00 -7.21
N GLN A 13 0.97 -7.49 -7.13
CA GLN A 13 1.39 -8.73 -7.77
C GLN A 13 2.41 -9.48 -6.90
N PRO A 14 2.34 -10.83 -6.85
CA PRO A 14 1.31 -11.69 -7.46
C PRO A 14 -0.05 -11.57 -6.75
N THR A 15 -1.11 -12.08 -7.38
CA THR A 15 -2.47 -12.12 -6.82
C THR A 15 -3.03 -13.53 -6.88
N ALA A 16 -3.84 -13.91 -5.90
CA ALA A 16 -4.58 -15.17 -5.89
C ALA A 16 -6.08 -14.94 -6.11
N GLY A 17 -6.70 -15.67 -7.03
CA GLY A 17 -8.14 -15.61 -7.28
C GLY A 17 -8.63 -14.23 -7.75
N HIS A 18 -9.57 -13.64 -7.02
CA HIS A 18 -10.22 -12.36 -7.35
C HIS A 18 -9.66 -11.16 -6.59
N GLU A 19 -8.45 -11.27 -6.05
CA GLU A 19 -7.74 -10.14 -5.47
C GLU A 19 -7.49 -9.02 -6.49
N GLN A 20 -7.45 -7.78 -6.02
CA GLN A 20 -7.10 -6.63 -6.85
C GLN A 20 -5.69 -6.81 -7.42
N SER A 21 -5.52 -6.56 -8.72
CA SER A 21 -4.27 -6.79 -9.43
C SER A 21 -3.81 -5.56 -10.21
N GLY A 22 -2.50 -5.37 -10.36
CA GLY A 22 -1.93 -4.30 -11.19
C GLY A 22 -1.19 -3.24 -10.39
N ARG A 23 -0.59 -2.33 -11.13
CA ARG A 23 -0.14 -1.03 -10.61
C ARG A 23 -1.39 -0.18 -10.39
N ARG A 24 -1.68 0.19 -9.14
CA ARG A 24 -2.89 0.97 -8.79
C ARG A 24 -2.62 1.96 -7.65
N PRO A 25 -3.39 3.06 -7.57
CA PRO A 25 -3.38 3.93 -6.40
C PRO A 25 -4.04 3.23 -5.21
N ALA A 26 -3.47 3.43 -4.02
CA ALA A 26 -3.94 2.92 -2.75
C ALA A 26 -3.81 4.01 -1.67
N LEU A 27 -4.68 3.97 -0.67
CA LEU A 27 -4.67 4.89 0.47
C LEU A 27 -3.90 4.26 1.64
N ALA A 28 -2.88 4.95 2.13
CA ALA A 28 -2.18 4.53 3.34
C ALA A 28 -3.05 4.80 4.58
N ILE A 29 -3.29 3.76 5.39
CA ILE A 29 -4.12 3.85 6.61
C ILE A 29 -3.30 3.74 7.91
N SER A 30 -2.11 3.17 7.82
CA SER A 30 -1.18 2.97 8.93
C SER A 30 -0.39 4.26 9.23
N PRO A 31 -0.13 4.57 10.52
CA PRO A 31 0.70 5.72 10.89
C PRO A 31 2.15 5.60 10.40
N LYS A 32 2.79 6.72 10.09
CA LYS A 32 4.22 6.78 9.71
C LYS A 32 5.18 6.10 10.69
N SER A 33 4.88 6.14 11.99
CA SER A 33 5.70 5.51 13.03
C SER A 33 5.72 3.98 12.91
N TYR A 34 4.62 3.37 12.45
CA TYR A 34 4.55 1.95 12.13
C TYR A 34 5.29 1.67 10.82
N ASN A 35 4.97 2.41 9.75
CA ASN A 35 5.54 2.19 8.41
C ASN A 35 7.07 2.31 8.40
N ARG A 36 7.64 3.22 9.21
CA ARG A 36 9.10 3.38 9.34
C ARG A 36 9.81 2.14 9.88
N LYS A 37 9.15 1.32 10.68
CA LYS A 37 9.74 0.11 11.26
C LYS A 37 9.67 -1.09 10.30
N THR A 38 8.74 -1.06 9.35
CA THR A 38 8.38 -2.22 8.53
C THR A 38 8.76 -2.09 7.06
N GLY A 39 9.21 -0.92 6.62
CA GLY A 39 9.54 -0.66 5.22
C GLY A 39 11.04 -0.51 4.96
#